data_AF-A0A847ZW42-F1
#
_entry.id   AF-A0A847ZW42-F1
#
_cell.length_a   1.000
_cell.length_b   1.000
_cell.length_c   1.000
_cell.angle_alpha   90.00
_cell.angle_beta   90.00
_cell.angle_gamma   90.00
#
_symmetry.space_group_name_H-M   'P 1'
#
loop_
_entity.id
_entity.type
_entity.pdbx_description
1 polymer ?
#
loop_
_entity_poly.entity_id
_entity_poly.type
_entity_poly.pdbx_seq_one_letter_code
_entity_poly.pdbx_strand_id
1 'polypeptide(L)'
;MPVPLVPEISLHLAHESVPLWQKTEEELGEIGLPPPFWAFAWAGGQALARYVMDHPDVVRGKRVIDLASGSGLVGIAAMKVGAKTVLAADIDAFSAAAIAINA
;
A
#
# COMPACT_ATOMS: atom_id res chain seq x y z
N MET A 1 -11.20 -4.91 -1.01
CA MET A 1 -11.32 -6.10 -0.13
C MET A 1 -10.53 -5.85 1.15
N PRO A 2 -10.98 -6.38 2.30
CA PRO A 2 -10.26 -6.26 3.57
C PRO A 2 -8.85 -6.82 3.46
N VAL A 3 -7.88 -6.12 4.03
CA VAL A 3 -6.48 -6.56 4.07
C VAL A 3 -6.35 -7.68 5.12
N PRO A 4 -5.81 -8.87 4.78
CA PRO A 4 -5.88 -10.05 5.65
C PRO A 4 -5.39 -9.86 7.09
N LEU A 5 -4.26 -9.15 7.28
CA LEU A 5 -3.67 -8.92 8.60
C LEU A 5 -4.05 -7.56 9.21
N VAL A 6 -4.80 -6.74 8.47
CA VAL A 6 -5.25 -5.40 8.89
C VAL A 6 -6.69 -5.17 8.39
N PRO A 7 -7.69 -5.95 8.88
CA PRO A 7 -9.04 -5.98 8.31
C PRO A 7 -9.81 -4.66 8.47
N GLU A 8 -9.35 -3.73 9.30
CA GLU A 8 -9.87 -2.36 9.44
C GLU A 8 -9.63 -1.48 8.20
N ILE A 9 -8.79 -1.96 7.28
CA ILE A 9 -8.45 -1.31 6.02
C ILE A 9 -8.88 -2.23 4.87
N SER A 10 -9.58 -1.64 3.91
CA SER A 10 -9.92 -2.28 2.64
C SER A 10 -9.19 -1.58 1.51
N LEU A 11 -8.64 -2.36 0.59
CA LEU A 11 -7.92 -1.85 -0.59
C LEU A 11 -8.50 -2.45 -1.88
N HIS A 12 -8.35 -1.72 -2.98
CA HIS A 12 -8.59 -2.19 -4.35
C HIS A 12 -7.32 -2.90 -4.83
N LEU A 13 -7.26 -4.22 -4.62
CA LEU A 13 -6.11 -5.05 -4.97
C LEU A 13 -6.42 -5.91 -6.19
N ALA A 14 -5.37 -6.31 -6.92
CA ALA A 14 -5.48 -7.33 -7.94
C ALA A 14 -5.84 -8.68 -7.30
N HIS A 15 -6.70 -9.45 -7.98
CA HIS A 15 -7.03 -10.81 -7.54
C HIS A 15 -5.79 -11.71 -7.70
N GLU A 16 -5.51 -12.56 -6.71
CA GLU A 16 -4.47 -13.60 -6.78
C GLU A 16 -4.81 -14.64 -7.86
N SER A 17 -4.55 -14.35 -9.12
CA SER A 17 -4.29 -15.37 -10.14
C SER A 17 -2.79 -15.45 -10.35
N VAL A 18 -2.12 -16.03 -9.35
CA VAL A 18 -0.68 -16.32 -9.27
C VAL A 18 -0.07 -16.96 -10.54
N PRO A 19 -0.80 -17.74 -11.39
CA PRO A 19 -0.25 -18.22 -12.66
C PRO A 19 -0.02 -17.13 -13.73
N LEU A 20 -0.70 -15.98 -13.62
CA LEU A 20 -0.51 -14.85 -14.53
C LEU A 20 0.72 -14.03 -14.16
N TRP A 21 1.12 -14.03 -12.88
CA TRP A 21 2.14 -13.13 -12.33
C TRP A 21 3.55 -13.47 -12.80
N GLN A 22 3.94 -14.76 -12.75
CA GLN A 22 5.22 -15.23 -13.29
C GLN A 22 5.34 -15.00 -14.80
N LYS A 23 4.22 -15.05 -15.53
CA LYS A 23 4.19 -14.65 -16.94
C LYS A 23 4.33 -13.15 -17.11
N THR A 24 3.63 -12.35 -16.32
CA THR A 24 3.71 -10.89 -16.42
C THR A 24 5.04 -10.31 -15.95
N GLU A 25 5.83 -10.91 -15.06
CA GLU A 25 7.12 -10.29 -14.73
C GLU A 25 8.10 -10.33 -15.91
N GLU A 26 8.14 -11.46 -16.63
CA GLU A 26 8.86 -11.59 -17.91
C GLU A 26 8.19 -10.76 -19.01
N GLU A 27 6.87 -10.89 -19.22
CA GLU A 27 6.13 -10.18 -20.28
C GLU A 27 6.05 -8.66 -20.06
N LEU A 28 5.91 -8.17 -18.81
CA LEU A 28 5.94 -6.73 -18.46
C LEU A 28 7.35 -6.18 -18.60
N GLY A 29 8.37 -6.97 -18.23
CA GLY A 29 9.77 -6.65 -18.47
C GLY A 29 10.07 -6.48 -19.97
N GLU A 30 9.51 -7.35 -20.82
CA GLU A 30 9.63 -7.28 -22.28
C GLU A 30 8.98 -6.02 -22.89
N ILE A 31 7.92 -5.49 -22.28
CA ILE A 31 7.25 -4.24 -22.71
C ILE A 31 7.65 -3.01 -21.89
N GLY A 32 8.63 -3.13 -20.99
CA GLY A 32 9.21 -2.02 -20.24
C GLY A 32 8.34 -1.47 -19.10
N LEU A 33 7.36 -2.22 -18.61
CA LEU A 33 6.54 -1.82 -17.47
C LEU A 33 7.12 -2.36 -16.16
N PRO A 34 7.23 -1.54 -15.10
CA PRO A 34 7.70 -2.01 -13.80
C PRO A 34 6.69 -3.01 -13.20
N PRO A 35 7.14 -3.96 -12.35
CA PRO A 35 6.23 -4.86 -11.65
C PRO A 35 5.20 -4.06 -10.82
N PRO A 36 3.92 -4.47 -10.81
CA PRO A 36 2.83 -3.66 -10.23
C PRO A 36 2.78 -3.80 -8.70
N PHE A 37 3.81 -3.33 -8.00
CA PHE A 37 3.93 -3.43 -6.54
C PHE A 37 2.75 -2.79 -5.80
N TRP A 38 2.14 -1.75 -6.37
CA TRP A 38 0.96 -1.07 -5.82
C TRP A 38 -0.32 -1.89 -5.83
N ALA A 39 -0.38 -2.98 -6.59
CA ALA A 39 -1.59 -3.78 -6.75
C ALA A 39 -1.83 -4.79 -5.60
N PHE A 40 -0.91 -4.87 -4.63
CA PHE A 40 -0.91 -5.89 -3.57
C PHE A 40 -0.69 -5.31 -2.18
N ALA A 41 -1.19 -6.03 -1.16
CA ALA A 41 -0.88 -5.78 0.24
C ALA A 41 0.31 -6.66 0.67
N TRP A 42 1.53 -6.21 0.40
CA TRP A 42 2.75 -6.94 0.75
C TRP A 42 2.87 -7.18 2.26
N ALA A 43 3.42 -8.32 2.64
CA ALA A 43 3.53 -8.74 4.05
C ALA A 43 4.21 -7.70 4.95
N GLY A 44 5.27 -7.04 4.47
CA GLY A 44 5.95 -5.97 5.20
C GLY A 44 5.06 -4.74 5.44
N GLY A 45 4.30 -4.32 4.43
CA GLY A 45 3.35 -3.22 4.56
C GLY A 45 2.20 -3.56 5.51
N GLN A 46 1.69 -4.79 5.47
CA GLN A 46 0.68 -5.27 6.41
C GLN A 46 1.20 -5.29 7.85
N ALA A 47 2.42 -5.77 8.09
CA ALA A 47 3.03 -5.79 9.41
C ALA A 47 3.22 -4.36 9.97
N LEU A 48 3.71 -3.43 9.14
CA LEU A 48 3.89 -2.04 9.56
C LEU A 48 2.56 -1.33 9.81
N ALA A 49 1.55 -1.54 8.96
CA ALA A 49 0.22 -1.00 9.18
C ALA A 49 -0.42 -1.54 10.46
N ARG A 50 -0.29 -2.84 10.74
CA ARG A 50 -0.75 -3.43 12.01
C ARG A 50 -0.08 -2.76 13.20
N TYR A 51 1.24 -2.62 13.17
CA TYR A 51 2.00 -1.95 14.23
C TYR A 51 1.52 -0.51 14.45
N VAL A 52 1.37 0.29 13.39
CA VAL A 52 0.88 1.67 13.50
C VAL A 52 -0.52 1.73 14.11
N MET A 53 -1.40 0.80 13.74
CA MET A 53 -2.76 0.76 14.28
C MET A 53 -2.80 0.36 15.75
N ASP A 54 -1.94 -0.55 16.18
CA ASP A 54 -1.83 -0.98 17.59
C ASP A 54 -1.11 0.05 18.48
N HIS A 55 -0.27 0.90 17.88
CA HIS A 55 0.56 1.89 18.55
C HIS A 55 0.29 3.30 18.02
N PRO A 56 -0.92 3.85 18.19
CA PRO A 56 -1.33 5.10 17.55
C PRO A 56 -0.48 6.31 17.95
N ASP A 57 0.13 6.29 19.14
CA ASP A 57 1.04 7.33 19.65
C ASP A 57 2.29 7.55 18.76
N VAL A 58 2.66 6.57 17.95
CA VAL A 58 3.79 6.70 17.01
C VAL A 58 3.49 7.70 15.90
N VAL A 59 2.23 7.93 15.54
CA VAL A 59 1.81 8.84 14.45
C VAL A 59 0.82 9.93 14.87
N ARG A 60 0.10 9.79 15.99
CA ARG A 60 -1.00 10.68 16.37
C ARG A 60 -0.58 12.15 16.46
N GLY A 61 -1.29 13.01 15.73
CA GLY A 61 -1.03 14.45 15.64
C GLY A 61 0.22 14.83 14.84
N LYS A 62 0.99 13.86 14.32
CA LYS A 62 2.24 14.10 13.60
C LYS A 62 1.99 14.23 12.09
N ARG A 63 2.95 14.87 11.41
CA ARG A 63 3.04 14.85 9.95
C ARG A 63 3.92 13.67 9.56
N VAL A 64 3.38 12.75 8.78
CA VAL A 64 4.02 11.47 8.43
C VAL A 64 4.35 11.46 6.94
N ILE A 65 5.46 10.81 6.59
CA ILE A 65 5.77 10.42 5.21
C ILE A 65 5.70 8.89 5.14
N ASP A 66 4.91 8.37 4.20
CA ASP A 66 4.92 6.97 3.81
C ASP A 66 5.79 6.89 2.55
N LEU A 67 6.92 6.18 2.61
CA LEU A 67 7.92 6.14 1.55
C LEU A 67 7.86 4.80 0.84
N ALA A 68 7.90 4.82 -0.51
CA ALA A 68 7.59 3.64 -1.34
C ALA A 68 6.20 3.08 -0.99
N SER A 69 5.21 3.98 -1.00
CA SER A 69 3.88 3.73 -0.44
C SER A 69 3.10 2.63 -1.15
N GLY A 70 3.41 2.31 -2.41
CA GLY A 70 2.71 1.29 -3.19
C GLY A 70 1.20 1.50 -3.19
N SER A 71 0.47 0.59 -2.53
CA SER A 71 -0.99 0.65 -2.40
C SER A 71 -1.50 1.74 -1.44
N GLY A 72 -0.61 2.35 -0.64
CA GLY A 72 -0.95 3.36 0.37
C GLY A 72 -1.35 2.80 1.73
N LEU A 73 -1.26 1.47 1.91
CA LEU A 73 -1.73 0.76 3.11
C LEU A 73 -1.27 1.41 4.42
N VAL A 74 0.03 1.72 4.53
CA VAL A 74 0.62 2.22 5.77
C VAL A 74 0.21 3.68 6.02
N GLY A 75 0.22 4.51 4.98
CA GLY A 75 -0.28 5.88 5.04
C GLY A 75 -1.76 5.96 5.46
N ILE A 76 -2.61 5.10 4.89
CA ILE A 76 -4.02 5.00 5.27
C ILE A 76 -4.17 4.57 6.73
N ALA A 77 -3.37 3.59 7.18
CA ALA A 77 -3.33 3.18 8.59
C ALA A 77 -2.98 4.36 9.51
N ALA A 78 -1.95 5.13 9.16
CA ALA A 78 -1.52 6.30 9.93
C ALA A 78 -2.61 7.37 10.02
N MET A 79 -3.30 7.67 8.91
CA MET A 79 -4.44 8.60 8.89
C MET A 79 -5.58 8.10 9.78
N LYS A 80 -5.93 6.81 9.71
CA LYS A 80 -7.01 6.21 10.51
C LYS A 80 -6.80 6.30 12.01
N VAL A 81 -5.55 6.29 12.47
CA VAL A 81 -5.22 6.38 13.91
C VAL A 81 -4.77 7.75 14.39
N GLY A 82 -4.96 8.77 13.55
CA GLY A 82 -4.92 10.17 13.94
C GLY A 82 -3.65 10.90 13.57
N ALA A 83 -2.89 10.45 12.56
CA ALA A 83 -1.88 11.31 11.94
C ALA A 83 -2.52 12.63 11.47
N LYS A 84 -1.79 13.75 11.63
CA LYS A 84 -2.28 15.08 11.21
C LYS A 84 -2.34 15.18 9.69
N THR A 85 -1.29 14.69 9.02
CA THR A 85 -1.19 14.60 7.56
C THR A 85 -0.28 13.44 7.22
N VAL A 86 -0.56 12.76 6.11
CA VAL A 86 0.36 11.81 5.48
C VAL A 86 0.71 12.30 4.08
N LEU A 87 2.01 12.35 3.78
CA LEU A 87 2.51 12.41 2.41
C LEU A 87 2.85 10.99 1.97
N ALA A 88 2.11 10.44 1.02
CA ALA A 88 2.44 9.17 0.39
C ALA A 88 3.34 9.44 -0.82
N ALA A 89 4.53 8.87 -0.84
CA ALA A 89 5.56 9.11 -1.85
C ALA A 89 6.01 7.80 -2.48
N ASP A 90 5.90 7.71 -3.80
CA ASP A 90 6.31 6.57 -4.59
C ASP A 90 6.89 7.05 -5.93
N ILE A 91 7.77 6.24 -6.54
CA ILE A 91 8.36 6.56 -7.84
C ILE A 91 7.39 6.24 -8.97
N ASP A 92 6.49 5.27 -8.74
CA ASP A 92 5.53 4.81 -9.71
C ASP A 92 4.27 5.69 -9.69
N ALA A 93 3.95 6.29 -10.85
CA ALA A 93 2.76 7.12 -11.00
C ALA A 93 1.45 6.32 -10.81
N PHE A 94 1.46 5.00 -11.06
CA PHE A 94 0.31 4.14 -10.79
C PHE A 94 0.08 3.95 -9.28
N SER A 95 1.13 3.98 -8.46
CA SER A 95 0.98 4.00 -7.00
C SER A 95 0.19 5.22 -6.55
N ALA A 96 0.47 6.41 -7.09
CA ALA A 96 -0.29 7.62 -6.75
C ALA A 96 -1.80 7.48 -7.06
N ALA A 97 -2.14 6.90 -8.22
CA ALA A 97 -3.53 6.62 -8.58
C ALA A 97 -4.16 5.55 -7.68
N ALA A 98 -3.44 4.47 -7.38
CA ALA A 98 -3.90 3.40 -6.50
C ALA A 98 -4.19 3.92 -5.08
N ILE A 99 -3.28 4.72 -4.52
CA ILE A 99 -3.44 5.37 -3.22
C ILE A 99 -4.69 6.25 -3.19
N ALA A 100 -4.90 7.08 -4.22
CA ALA A 100 -6.05 7.97 -4.30
C ALA A 100 -7.39 7.20 -4.34
N ILE A 101 -7.42 6.00 -4.92
CA ILE A 101 -8.63 5.15 -4.95
C ILE A 101 -8.79 4.38 -3.63
N ASN A 102 -7.70 4.08 -2.92
CA ASN A 102 -7.71 3.33 -1.67
C ASN A 102 -8.01 4.17 -0.42
N ALA A 103 -7.80 5.50 -0.49
CA ALA A 103 -7.85 6.42 0.65
C ALA A 103 -9.25 6.96 0.99
#